data_AF-A0AAN7AZR2-F1
#
_entry.id   AF-A0AAN7AZR2-F1
#
_cell.length_a   1.000
_cell.length_b   1.000
_cell.length_c   1.000
_cell.angle_alpha   90.00
_cell.angle_beta   90.00
_cell.angle_gamma   90.00
#
_symmetry.space_group_name_H-M   'P 1'
#
loop_
_entity.id
_entity.type
_entity.pdbx_description
1 polymer ?
#
loop_
_entity_poly.entity_id
_entity_poly.type
_entity_poly.pdbx_seq_one_letter_code
_entity_poly.pdbx_strand_id
1 'polypeptide(L)'
;LAGIVILYIANLIITRRWVRDYAAFGHRTLVKGFFRFWAVVVVICLVMAVVVGVNSFFTHNSLILQECRGVLLVTISVLTFLALLPVLTVGVVMMGGLEDQEMIEREYSRFRGRSLLLVVTSLLLTLEAGFRLGVMFDPRLWGQERWYHSRTAYYCLGYMLEVMVVYLLTGARMWEGFRTGEVYKGHWPGGGRPRVERWAEYVNTEGEVYGERG
;
A
#
# COMPACT_ATOMS: atom_id res chain seq x y z
N LEU A 1 -16.33 0.18 0.37
CA LEU A 1 -15.62 -0.85 1.14
C LEU A 1 -14.79 -1.75 0.23
N ALA A 2 -15.32 -2.26 -0.89
CA ALA A 2 -14.53 -3.11 -1.78
C ALA A 2 -13.28 -2.41 -2.38
N GLY A 3 -13.43 -1.18 -2.90
CA GLY A 3 -12.30 -0.41 -3.46
C GLY A 3 -11.21 -0.07 -2.44
N ILE A 4 -11.63 0.45 -1.28
CA ILE A 4 -10.70 0.85 -0.22
C ILE A 4 -9.80 -0.30 0.25
N VAL A 5 -10.33 -1.53 0.37
CA VAL A 5 -9.56 -2.68 0.86
C VAL A 5 -8.37 -3.01 -0.06
N ILE A 6 -8.53 -2.82 -1.37
CA ILE A 6 -7.43 -2.99 -2.33
C ILE A 6 -6.30 -2.01 -2.02
N LEU A 7 -6.61 -0.79 -1.56
CA LEU A 7 -5.61 0.20 -1.16
C LEU A 7 -4.85 -0.23 0.09
N TYR A 8 -5.51 -0.82 1.10
CA TYR A 8 -4.82 -1.38 2.28
C TYR A 8 -3.85 -2.51 1.88
N ILE A 9 -4.28 -3.40 0.99
CA ILE A 9 -3.43 -4.49 0.48
C ILE A 9 -2.26 -3.93 -0.32
N ALA A 10 -2.52 -2.97 -1.22
CA ALA A 10 -1.47 -2.33 -2.02
C ALA A 10 -0.45 -1.63 -1.12
N ASN A 11 -0.91 -0.90 -0.10
CA ASN A 11 -0.05 -0.23 0.86
C ASN A 11 0.83 -1.24 1.61
N LEU A 12 0.27 -2.33 2.14
CA LEU A 12 1.03 -3.41 2.78
C LEU A 12 2.09 -4.03 1.88
N ILE A 13 1.78 -4.24 0.60
CA ILE A 13 2.75 -4.81 -0.37
C ILE A 13 3.92 -3.83 -0.57
N ILE A 14 3.64 -2.54 -0.72
CA ILE A 14 4.67 -1.51 -0.90
C ILE A 14 5.51 -1.39 0.38
N THR A 15 4.89 -1.42 1.57
CA THR A 15 5.60 -1.42 2.86
C THR A 15 6.53 -2.63 2.97
N ARG A 16 6.03 -3.84 2.68
CA ARG A 16 6.85 -5.06 2.72
C ARG A 16 8.04 -4.98 1.77
N ARG A 17 7.83 -4.45 0.56
CA ARG A 17 8.90 -4.26 -0.43
C ARG A 17 9.94 -3.26 0.09
N TRP A 18 9.51 -2.14 0.64
CA TRP A 18 10.40 -1.13 1.22
C TRP A 18 11.21 -1.68 2.40
N VAL A 19 10.58 -2.43 3.32
CA VAL A 19 11.28 -3.06 4.45
C VAL A 19 12.31 -4.08 3.96
N ARG A 20 12.00 -4.85 2.92
CA ARG A 20 12.96 -5.79 2.33
C ARG A 20 14.16 -5.08 1.71
N ASP A 21 13.90 -3.96 1.03
CA ASP A 21 14.90 -3.25 0.26
C ASP A 21 15.76 -2.30 1.15
N TYR A 22 15.28 -1.80 2.30
CA TYR A 22 16.01 -0.79 3.10
C TYR A 22 16.24 -1.13 4.58
N ALA A 23 15.59 -2.17 5.14
CA ALA A 23 15.82 -2.56 6.52
C ALA A 23 16.82 -3.72 6.62
N ALA A 24 17.81 -3.60 7.51
CA ALA A 24 18.83 -4.62 7.75
C ALA A 24 18.22 -5.99 8.16
N PHE A 25 17.04 -5.99 8.79
CA PHE A 25 16.31 -7.21 9.17
C PHE A 25 15.28 -7.70 8.13
N GLY A 26 15.15 -7.02 6.99
CA GLY A 26 14.15 -7.32 5.97
C GLY A 26 14.23 -8.74 5.39
N HIS A 27 15.40 -9.38 5.48
CA HIS A 27 15.62 -10.75 5.03
C HIS A 27 15.12 -11.83 6.00
N ARG A 28 14.82 -11.49 7.27
CA ARG A 28 14.39 -12.48 8.27
C ARG A 28 13.01 -13.06 7.91
N THR A 29 12.88 -14.37 8.01
CA THR A 29 11.63 -15.10 7.74
C THR A 29 10.46 -14.62 8.60
N LEU A 30 10.74 -14.13 9.81
CA LEU A 30 9.75 -13.54 10.72
C LEU A 30 9.03 -12.34 10.11
N VAL A 31 9.76 -11.45 9.43
CA VAL A 31 9.16 -10.26 8.78
C VAL A 31 8.22 -10.69 7.65
N LYS A 32 8.62 -11.69 6.85
CA LYS A 32 7.77 -12.26 5.80
C LYS A 32 6.48 -12.87 6.37
N GLY A 33 6.59 -13.60 7.49
CA GLY A 33 5.45 -14.20 8.20
C GLY A 33 4.48 -13.15 8.74
N PHE A 34 5.01 -12.11 9.40
CA PHE A 34 4.22 -11.01 9.95
C PHE A 34 3.39 -10.30 8.87
N PHE A 35 4.01 -9.85 7.78
CA PHE A 35 3.27 -9.19 6.70
C PHE A 35 2.26 -10.12 6.01
N ARG A 36 2.56 -11.42 5.89
CA ARG A 36 1.62 -12.40 5.33
C ARG A 36 0.42 -12.61 6.25
N PHE A 37 0.65 -12.73 7.56
CA PHE A 37 -0.40 -12.84 8.56
C PHE A 37 -1.36 -11.64 8.48
N TRP A 38 -0.82 -10.42 8.47
CA TRP A 38 -1.61 -9.20 8.34
C TRP A 38 -2.39 -9.12 7.03
N ALA A 39 -1.80 -9.55 5.91
CA ALA A 39 -2.52 -9.62 4.64
C ALA A 39 -3.71 -10.58 4.69
N VAL A 40 -3.57 -11.74 5.37
CA VAL A 40 -4.68 -12.67 5.57
C VAL A 40 -5.76 -12.07 6.46
N VAL A 41 -5.38 -11.38 7.55
CA VAL A 41 -6.32 -10.68 8.44
C VAL A 41 -7.14 -9.64 7.67
N VAL A 42 -6.53 -8.86 6.78
CA VAL A 42 -7.25 -7.89 5.93
C VAL A 42 -8.31 -8.59 5.05
N VAL A 43 -7.98 -9.74 4.47
CA VAL A 43 -8.93 -10.51 3.66
C VAL A 43 -10.09 -11.05 4.50
N ILE A 44 -9.81 -11.56 5.70
CA ILE A 44 -10.85 -12.03 6.64
C ILE A 44 -11.76 -10.86 7.03
N CYS A 45 -11.20 -9.71 7.37
CA CYS A 45 -11.93 -8.47 7.65
C CYS A 45 -12.84 -8.06 6.49
N LEU A 46 -12.37 -8.15 5.25
CA LEU A 46 -13.18 -7.87 4.05
C LEU A 46 -14.39 -8.82 3.97
N VAL A 47 -14.15 -10.13 4.08
CA VAL A 47 -15.21 -11.14 3.98
C VAL A 47 -16.25 -10.90 5.09
N MET A 48 -15.80 -10.69 6.33
CA MET A 48 -16.68 -10.38 7.46
C MET A 48 -17.48 -9.10 7.22
N ALA A 49 -16.86 -8.02 6.77
CA ALA A 49 -17.58 -6.77 6.48
C ALA A 49 -18.66 -6.95 5.39
N VAL A 50 -18.38 -7.74 4.36
CA VAL A 50 -19.36 -8.04 3.29
C VAL A 50 -20.50 -8.89 3.83
N VAL A 51 -20.20 -10.00 4.53
CA VAL A 51 -21.22 -10.91 5.09
C VAL A 51 -22.13 -10.18 6.07
N VAL A 52 -21.54 -9.43 7.00
CA VAL A 52 -22.31 -8.68 8.00
C VAL A 52 -23.09 -7.53 7.36
N GLY A 53 -22.51 -6.87 6.35
CA GLY A 53 -23.22 -5.86 5.56
C GLY A 53 -24.48 -6.43 4.90
N VAL A 54 -24.36 -7.58 4.23
CA VAL A 54 -25.50 -8.29 3.62
C VAL A 54 -26.53 -8.69 4.68
N ASN A 55 -26.11 -9.30 5.79
CA ASN A 55 -27.02 -9.70 6.87
C ASN A 55 -27.77 -8.52 7.48
N SER A 56 -27.12 -7.36 7.62
CA SER A 56 -27.75 -6.14 8.13
C SER A 56 -28.83 -5.58 7.22
N PHE A 57 -28.77 -5.83 5.90
CA PHE A 57 -29.83 -5.42 4.97
C PHE A 57 -31.05 -6.35 5.03
N PHE A 58 -30.83 -7.64 5.19
CA PHE A 58 -31.92 -8.64 5.19
C PHE A 58 -32.56 -8.86 6.56
N THR A 59 -31.92 -8.41 7.64
CA THR A 59 -32.37 -8.66 9.02
C THR A 59 -32.92 -7.39 9.68
N HIS A 60 -34.16 -7.45 10.15
CA HIS A 60 -34.80 -6.38 10.94
C HIS A 60 -34.82 -6.63 12.45
N ASN A 61 -34.18 -7.72 12.90
CA ASN A 61 -34.08 -8.04 14.32
C ASN A 61 -32.96 -7.21 14.98
N SER A 62 -33.32 -6.45 16.02
CA SER A 62 -32.42 -5.55 16.75
C SER A 62 -31.25 -6.28 17.41
N LEU A 63 -31.43 -7.53 17.83
CA LEU A 63 -30.38 -8.32 18.49
C LEU A 63 -29.27 -8.68 17.50
N ILE A 64 -29.64 -9.11 16.29
CA ILE A 64 -28.69 -9.45 15.22
C ILE A 64 -27.97 -8.18 14.73
N LEU A 65 -28.66 -7.05 14.65
CA LEU A 65 -28.07 -5.76 14.27
C LEU A 65 -27.00 -5.26 15.25
N GLN A 66 -27.16 -5.51 16.55
CA GLN A 66 -26.15 -5.15 17.55
C GLN A 66 -24.87 -5.99 17.39
N GLU A 67 -25.00 -7.31 17.21
CA GLU A 67 -23.87 -8.20 16.96
C GLU A 67 -23.14 -7.80 15.65
N CYS A 68 -23.90 -7.54 14.58
CA CYS A 68 -23.37 -7.04 13.32
C CYS A 68 -22.55 -5.75 13.51
N ARG A 69 -23.05 -4.80 14.29
CA ARG A 69 -22.33 -3.56 14.59
C ARG A 69 -21.02 -3.81 15.33
N GLY A 70 -21.01 -4.74 16.29
CA GLY A 70 -19.79 -5.15 17.00
C GLY A 70 -18.70 -5.64 16.04
N VAL A 71 -19.08 -6.52 15.11
CA VAL A 71 -18.14 -7.06 14.11
C VAL A 71 -17.62 -5.97 13.15
N LEU A 72 -18.47 -5.04 12.71
CA LEU A 72 -18.02 -3.93 11.85
C LEU A 72 -17.07 -2.99 12.59
N LEU A 73 -17.34 -2.68 13.86
CA LEU A 73 -16.47 -1.85 14.69
C LEU A 73 -15.08 -2.48 14.85
N VAL A 74 -15.03 -3.78 15.15
CA VAL A 74 -13.76 -4.53 15.24
C VAL A 74 -13.04 -4.55 13.89
N THR A 75 -13.79 -4.73 12.80
CA THR A 75 -13.21 -4.75 11.46
C THR A 75 -12.54 -3.42 11.10
N ILE A 76 -13.20 -2.31 11.37
CA ILE A 76 -12.67 -0.98 11.04
C ILE A 76 -11.54 -0.58 11.99
N SER A 77 -11.58 -0.97 13.27
CA SER A 77 -10.48 -0.72 14.20
C SER A 77 -9.20 -1.47 13.79
N VAL A 78 -9.32 -2.73 13.39
CA VAL A 78 -8.21 -3.52 12.85
C VAL A 78 -7.65 -2.89 11.57
N LEU A 79 -8.51 -2.46 10.64
CA LEU A 79 -8.06 -1.78 9.41
C LEU A 79 -7.38 -0.43 9.70
N THR A 80 -7.85 0.31 10.70
CA THR A 80 -7.25 1.58 11.12
C THR A 80 -5.85 1.36 11.68
N PHE A 81 -5.70 0.35 12.54
CA PHE A 81 -4.39 -0.07 13.06
C PHE A 81 -3.44 -0.50 11.93
N LEU A 82 -3.95 -1.24 10.94
CA LEU A 82 -3.22 -1.65 9.76
C LEU A 82 -2.77 -0.49 8.87
N ALA A 83 -3.55 0.59 8.75
CA ALA A 83 -3.11 1.79 8.03
C ALA A 83 -2.01 2.58 8.77
N LEU A 84 -1.90 2.44 10.09
CA LEU A 84 -0.80 3.04 10.87
C LEU A 84 0.50 2.26 10.73
N LEU A 85 0.40 0.96 10.44
CA LEU A 85 1.54 0.02 10.38
C LEU A 85 2.70 0.53 9.49
N PRO A 86 2.48 1.04 8.27
CA PRO A 86 3.58 1.53 7.43
C PRO A 86 4.29 2.75 8.04
N VAL A 87 3.55 3.69 8.61
CA VAL A 87 4.11 4.86 9.30
C VAL A 87 4.97 4.41 10.48
N LEU A 88 4.47 3.46 11.27
CA LEU A 88 5.22 2.87 12.38
C LEU A 88 6.48 2.15 11.90
N THR A 89 6.41 1.37 10.82
CA THR A 89 7.59 0.67 10.30
C THR A 89 8.68 1.62 9.80
N VAL A 90 8.30 2.68 9.08
CA VAL A 90 9.26 3.69 8.62
C VAL A 90 9.86 4.42 9.83
N GLY A 91 9.04 4.82 10.79
CA GLY A 91 9.49 5.49 12.01
C GLY A 91 10.44 4.64 12.86
N VAL A 92 10.13 3.35 13.06
CA VAL A 92 10.98 2.42 13.81
C VAL A 92 12.31 2.17 13.11
N VAL A 93 12.31 2.03 11.78
CA VAL A 93 13.54 1.83 11.01
C VAL A 93 14.45 3.06 11.08
N MET A 94 13.88 4.26 10.89
CA MET A 94 14.63 5.53 10.94
C MET A 94 15.12 5.85 12.35
N MET A 95 14.28 5.71 13.38
CA MET A 95 14.68 5.99 14.77
C MET A 95 15.61 4.93 15.35
N GLY A 96 15.42 3.66 14.95
CA GLY A 96 16.21 2.54 15.45
C GLY A 96 17.59 2.39 14.80
N GLY A 97 17.90 3.17 13.77
CA GLY A 97 19.15 3.03 13.02
C GLY A 97 19.30 1.65 12.37
N LEU A 98 18.19 0.96 12.11
CA LEU A 98 18.16 -0.40 11.53
C LEU A 98 18.21 -0.39 10.00
N GLU A 99 18.72 0.72 9.48
CA GLU A 99 18.78 1.09 8.09
C GLU A 99 20.01 0.45 7.43
N ASP A 100 19.82 -0.10 6.22
CA ASP A 100 20.94 -0.50 5.39
C ASP A 100 21.58 0.76 4.76
N GLN A 101 22.52 1.36 5.49
CA GLN A 101 23.11 2.65 5.11
C GLN A 101 23.81 2.60 3.76
N GLU A 102 24.44 1.47 3.39
CA GLU A 102 25.10 1.32 2.09
C GLU A 102 24.10 1.41 0.93
N MET A 103 22.88 0.89 1.13
CA MET A 103 21.84 0.94 0.10
C MET A 103 21.12 2.30 0.08
N ILE A 104 20.97 2.96 1.22
CA ILE A 104 20.42 4.31 1.31
C ILE A 104 21.35 5.33 0.66
N GLU A 105 22.66 5.25 0.90
CA GLU A 105 23.63 6.18 0.30
C GLU A 105 23.66 6.06 -1.24
N ARG A 106 23.58 4.83 -1.77
CA ARG A 106 23.50 4.60 -3.23
C ARG A 106 22.22 5.14 -3.86
N GLU A 107 21.10 5.14 -3.14
CA GLU A 107 19.78 5.49 -3.68
C GLU A 107 19.03 6.54 -2.85
N TYR A 108 19.73 7.55 -2.33
CA TYR A 108 19.17 8.49 -1.34
C TYR A 108 17.92 9.23 -1.82
N SER A 109 17.93 9.72 -3.07
CA SER A 109 16.77 10.43 -3.65
C SER A 109 15.55 9.51 -3.80
N ARG A 110 15.77 8.25 -4.13
CA ARG A 110 14.72 7.23 -4.30
C ARG A 110 14.20 6.74 -2.95
N PHE A 111 15.07 6.59 -1.96
CA PHE A 111 14.70 6.28 -0.59
C PHE A 111 13.73 7.34 -0.04
N ARG A 112 14.07 8.62 -0.18
CA ARG A 112 13.21 9.75 0.23
C ARG A 112 11.87 9.77 -0.49
N GLY A 113 11.86 9.56 -1.81
CA GLY A 113 10.63 9.52 -2.58
C GLY A 113 9.70 8.37 -2.16
N ARG A 114 10.27 7.18 -1.94
CA ARG A 114 9.53 5.99 -1.50
C ARG A 114 9.01 6.10 -0.08
N SER A 115 9.82 6.60 0.85
CA SER A 115 9.43 6.78 2.25
C SER A 115 8.37 7.87 2.39
N LEU A 116 8.54 9.01 1.72
CA LEU A 116 7.54 10.08 1.71
C LEU A 116 6.21 9.58 1.13
N LEU A 117 6.26 8.85 0.02
CA LEU A 117 5.04 8.30 -0.60
C LEU A 117 4.32 7.33 0.33
N LEU A 118 5.07 6.43 0.97
CA LEU A 118 4.51 5.49 1.95
C LEU A 118 3.89 6.21 3.14
N VAL A 119 4.57 7.22 3.70
CA VAL A 119 4.06 7.98 4.84
C VAL A 119 2.80 8.76 4.44
N VAL A 120 2.81 9.48 3.32
CA VAL A 120 1.67 10.28 2.86
C VAL A 120 0.46 9.40 2.55
N THR A 121 0.65 8.31 1.80
CA THR A 121 -0.45 7.38 1.49
C THR A 121 -1.01 6.76 2.77
N SER A 122 -0.16 6.34 3.69
CA SER A 122 -0.60 5.74 4.96
C SER A 122 -1.35 6.74 5.84
N LEU A 123 -0.90 7.99 5.92
CA LEU A 123 -1.62 9.04 6.64
C LEU A 123 -3.01 9.28 6.05
N LEU A 124 -3.14 9.32 4.73
CA LEU A 124 -4.44 9.45 4.05
C LEU A 124 -5.35 8.25 4.36
N LEU A 125 -4.84 7.02 4.28
CA LEU A 125 -5.61 5.82 4.65
C LEU A 125 -6.02 5.85 6.14
N THR A 126 -5.14 6.27 7.05
CA THR A 126 -5.48 6.36 8.48
C THR A 126 -6.53 7.41 8.77
N LEU A 127 -6.48 8.56 8.07
CA LEU A 127 -7.46 9.62 8.23
C LEU A 127 -8.84 9.16 7.76
N GLU A 128 -8.89 8.44 6.63
CA GLU A 128 -10.10 7.84 6.09
C GLU A 128 -10.68 6.74 7.00
N ALA A 129 -9.84 5.81 7.47
CA ALA A 129 -10.24 4.77 8.41
C ALA A 129 -10.73 5.35 9.75
N GLY A 130 -9.98 6.31 10.30
CA GLY A 130 -10.26 6.98 11.56
C GLY A 130 -11.56 7.77 11.50
N PHE A 131 -11.85 8.41 10.35
CA PHE A 131 -13.14 9.06 10.12
C PHE A 131 -14.29 8.06 10.17
N ARG A 132 -14.20 6.92 9.47
CA ARG A 132 -15.24 5.87 9.51
C ARG A 132 -15.42 5.29 10.91
N LEU A 133 -14.31 5.08 11.62
CA LEU A 133 -14.32 4.61 13.00
C LEU A 133 -15.07 5.62 13.90
N GLY A 134 -14.74 6.91 13.79
CA GLY A 134 -15.41 7.97 14.53
C GLY A 134 -16.92 8.03 14.27
N VAL A 135 -17.34 7.88 13.00
CA VAL A 135 -18.76 7.82 12.63
C VAL A 135 -19.46 6.58 13.21
N MET A 136 -18.78 5.43 13.30
CA MET A 136 -19.37 4.22 13.87
C MET A 136 -19.45 4.21 15.40
N PHE A 137 -18.54 4.91 16.07
CA PHE A 137 -18.56 5.03 17.53
C PHE A 137 -19.72 5.86 18.05
N ASP A 138 -20.32 6.68 17.19
CA ASP A 138 -21.41 7.58 17.55
C ASP A 138 -22.79 6.97 17.23
N PRO A 139 -23.47 6.32 18.21
CA PRO A 139 -24.76 5.66 17.99
C PRO A 139 -25.84 6.69 17.70
N ARG A 140 -26.48 6.58 16.54
CA ARG A 140 -27.58 7.48 16.14
C ARG A 140 -28.87 7.14 16.89
N LEU A 141 -29.55 8.17 17.41
CA LEU A 141 -30.99 8.19 17.64
C LEU A 141 -31.68 8.75 16.39
N TRP A 142 -32.81 8.16 15.97
CA TRP A 142 -33.56 8.61 14.79
C TRP A 142 -33.92 10.10 14.93
N GLY A 143 -33.55 10.92 13.93
CA GLY A 143 -33.97 12.33 13.83
C GLY A 143 -32.90 13.41 14.11
N GLN A 144 -31.69 13.06 14.57
CA GLN A 144 -30.60 14.05 14.69
C GLN A 144 -29.59 13.91 13.54
N GLU A 145 -29.57 14.92 12.65
CA GLU A 145 -28.58 15.03 11.58
C GLU A 145 -27.33 15.72 12.11
N ARG A 146 -26.22 14.98 12.24
CA ARG A 146 -24.91 15.56 12.60
C ARG A 146 -24.20 16.06 11.35
N TRP A 147 -23.30 17.02 11.53
CA TRP A 147 -22.54 17.65 10.43
C TRP A 147 -21.78 16.65 9.53
N TYR A 148 -21.35 15.52 10.08
CA TYR A 148 -20.69 14.41 9.37
C TYR A 148 -21.59 13.67 8.37
N HIS A 149 -22.93 13.82 8.48
CA HIS A 149 -23.90 13.21 7.55
C HIS A 149 -24.21 14.10 6.35
N SER A 150 -23.60 15.29 6.28
CA SER A 150 -23.69 16.12 5.08
C SER A 150 -23.12 15.38 3.87
N ARG A 151 -23.75 15.55 2.70
CA ARG A 151 -23.24 15.01 1.43
C ARG A 151 -21.77 15.42 1.20
N THR A 152 -21.42 16.63 1.64
CA THR A 152 -20.06 17.18 1.55
C THR A 152 -19.05 16.34 2.32
N ALA A 153 -19.34 15.97 3.58
CA ALA A 153 -18.44 15.15 4.38
C ALA A 153 -18.22 13.76 3.74
N TYR A 154 -19.29 13.16 3.20
CA TYR A 154 -19.20 11.87 2.51
C TYR A 154 -18.28 11.92 1.27
N TYR A 155 -18.43 12.93 0.42
CA TYR A 155 -17.59 13.06 -0.78
C TYR A 155 -16.14 13.44 -0.46
N CYS A 156 -15.92 14.36 0.49
CA CYS A 156 -14.57 14.83 0.84
C CYS A 156 -13.76 13.77 1.61
N LEU A 157 -14.38 13.05 2.55
CA LEU A 157 -13.64 12.14 3.44
C LEU A 157 -13.76 10.67 3.04
N GLY A 158 -14.75 10.31 2.23
CA GLY A 158 -14.83 8.98 1.63
C GLY A 158 -14.15 8.95 0.27
N TYR A 159 -14.78 9.59 -0.72
CA TYR A 159 -14.43 9.41 -2.13
C TYR A 159 -13.16 10.16 -2.55
N MET A 160 -12.99 11.41 -2.10
CA MET A 160 -11.82 12.24 -2.44
C MET A 160 -10.52 11.63 -1.88
N LEU A 161 -10.52 11.13 -0.65
CA LEU A 161 -9.35 10.48 -0.07
C LEU A 161 -8.99 9.20 -0.83
N GLU A 162 -9.99 8.39 -1.18
CA GLU A 162 -9.79 7.18 -1.99
C GLU A 162 -9.14 7.52 -3.35
N VAL A 163 -9.69 8.52 -4.04
CA VAL A 163 -9.19 8.99 -5.33
C VAL A 163 -7.77 9.57 -5.20
N MET A 164 -7.48 10.37 -4.17
CA MET A 164 -6.13 10.92 -3.93
C MET A 164 -5.10 9.80 -3.74
N VAL A 165 -5.41 8.78 -2.94
CA VAL A 165 -4.51 7.64 -2.73
C VAL A 165 -4.27 6.88 -4.03
N VAL A 166 -5.32 6.63 -4.82
CA VAL A 166 -5.19 5.98 -6.14
C VAL A 166 -4.29 6.80 -7.07
N TYR A 167 -4.45 8.12 -7.11
CA TYR A 167 -3.60 9.00 -7.90
C TYR A 167 -2.14 8.96 -7.44
N LEU A 168 -1.88 8.99 -6.12
CA LEU A 168 -0.53 8.88 -5.58
C LEU A 168 0.12 7.55 -5.95
N LEU A 169 -0.60 6.43 -5.81
CA LEU A 169 -0.09 5.09 -6.14
C LEU A 169 0.13 4.91 -7.64
N THR A 170 -0.75 5.47 -8.48
CA THR A 170 -0.61 5.42 -9.94
C THR A 170 0.52 6.34 -10.41
N GLY A 171 0.61 7.53 -9.83
CA GLY A 171 1.74 8.45 -10.04
C GLY A 171 3.07 7.82 -9.64
N ALA A 172 3.11 7.10 -8.51
CA ALA A 172 4.28 6.33 -8.07
C ALA A 172 4.74 5.31 -9.10
N ARG A 173 3.79 4.62 -9.74
CA ARG A 173 4.06 3.61 -10.78
C ARG A 173 4.63 4.24 -12.04
N MET A 174 4.12 5.41 -12.42
CA MET A 174 4.56 6.12 -13.62
C MET A 174 5.88 6.86 -13.42
N TRP A 175 6.27 7.13 -12.16
CA TRP A 175 7.54 7.76 -11.84
C TRP A 175 8.73 6.86 -12.26
N GLU A 176 9.54 7.35 -13.19
CA GLU A 176 10.71 6.67 -13.77
C GLU A 176 11.72 6.16 -12.73
N GLY A 177 11.77 6.74 -11.52
CA GLY A 177 12.58 6.25 -10.41
C GLY A 177 12.18 4.86 -9.87
N PHE A 178 11.02 4.31 -10.27
CA PHE A 178 10.57 2.97 -9.91
C PHE A 178 10.71 1.94 -11.04
N ARG A 179 11.06 2.37 -12.26
CA ARG A 179 11.23 1.50 -13.43
C ARG A 179 12.53 0.72 -13.23
N THR A 180 12.39 -0.60 -13.15
CA THR A 180 13.52 -1.50 -12.92
C THR A 180 14.38 -1.52 -14.17
N GLY A 181 15.69 -1.29 -14.03
CA GLY A 181 16.66 -1.70 -15.05
C GLY A 181 17.59 -0.63 -15.58
N GLU A 182 18.42 -0.04 -14.72
CA GLU A 182 19.86 -0.13 -14.96
C GLU A 182 20.52 -0.43 -13.62
N VAL A 183 20.67 -1.74 -13.39
CA VAL A 183 21.68 -2.25 -12.46
C VAL A 183 22.99 -1.63 -12.93
N TYR A 184 23.56 -0.70 -12.16
CA TYR A 184 24.97 -0.34 -12.31
C TYR A 184 25.78 -1.61 -11.98
N LYS A 185 25.93 -2.48 -12.98
CA LYS A 185 26.85 -3.61 -12.96
C LYS A 185 28.23 -2.99 -12.86
N GLY A 186 28.84 -3.12 -11.68
CA GLY A 186 30.28 -3.19 -11.46
C GLY A 186 31.10 -2.05 -12.04
N HIS A 187 31.64 -1.21 -11.15
CA HIS A 187 32.88 -0.51 -11.46
C HIS A 187 33.97 -1.57 -11.72
N TRP A 188 34.28 -1.84 -12.99
CA TRP A 188 35.40 -2.70 -13.36
C TRP A 188 36.71 -1.93 -13.14
N PRO A 189 37.70 -2.49 -12.43
CA PRO A 189 39.02 -1.90 -12.32
C PRO A 189 39.76 -2.12 -13.65
N GLY A 190 39.44 -1.30 -14.64
CA GLY A 190 39.96 -1.40 -15.99
C GLY A 190 39.04 -0.65 -16.94
N GLY A 191 39.42 0.58 -17.29
CA GLY A 191 38.60 1.55 -18.02
C GLY A 191 38.17 1.13 -19.43
N GLY A 192 37.22 0.21 -19.54
CA GLY A 192 36.44 -0.08 -20.73
C GLY A 192 35.08 0.62 -20.67
N ARG A 193 34.66 1.27 -21.77
CA ARG A 193 33.35 1.94 -21.86
C ARG A 193 32.22 0.92 -21.67
N PRO A 194 31.12 1.27 -20.96
CA PRO A 194 30.02 0.34 -20.74
C PRO A 194 29.31 0.05 -22.06
N ARG A 195 29.22 -1.24 -22.42
CA ARG A 195 28.33 -1.73 -23.46
C ARG A 195 26.92 -1.73 -22.89
N VAL A 196 26.09 -0.80 -23.36
CA VAL A 196 24.67 -0.74 -23.04
C VAL A 196 24.00 -1.92 -23.74
N GLU A 197 23.84 -3.05 -23.03
CA GLU A 197 23.06 -4.18 -23.53
C GLU A 197 21.57 -3.82 -23.49
N ARG A 198 21.14 -3.15 -24.56
CA ARG A 198 19.74 -2.89 -24.85
C ARG A 198 19.11 -4.19 -25.34
N TRP A 199 18.24 -4.79 -24.53
CA TRP A 199 17.47 -6.01 -24.82
C TRP A 199 16.59 -5.99 -26.10
N ALA A 200 16.70 -4.95 -26.93
CA ALA A 200 16.06 -4.85 -28.25
C ALA A 200 16.92 -5.44 -29.39
N GLU A 201 18.14 -5.88 -29.11
CA GLU A 201 19.08 -6.40 -30.13
C GLU A 201 18.95 -7.91 -30.39
N TYR A 202 18.05 -8.62 -29.67
CA TYR A 202 17.74 -10.04 -29.89
C TYR A 202 16.46 -10.26 -30.73
N VAL A 203 16.13 -9.33 -31.64
CA VAL A 203 15.13 -9.56 -32.68
C VAL A 203 15.86 -9.51 -34.02
N ASN A 204 16.20 -10.71 -34.50
CA ASN A 204 16.75 -11.06 -35.82
C ASN A 204 17.18 -9.88 -36.71
N THR A 205 18.49 -9.69 -36.82
CA THR A 205 19.05 -8.96 -37.95
C THR A 205 18.77 -9.77 -39.22
N GLU A 206 18.08 -9.17 -40.18
CA GLU A 206 17.61 -9.81 -41.43
C GLU A 206 18.75 -10.41 -42.28
N GLY A 207 20.02 -10.10 -41.95
CA GLY A 207 21.22 -10.68 -42.55
C GLY A 207 21.53 -12.13 -42.16
N GLU A 208 20.92 -12.69 -41.10
CA GLU A 208 21.04 -14.13 -40.80
C GLU A 208 19.98 -15.00 -41.51
N VAL A 209 18.90 -14.41 -42.01
CA VAL A 209 17.81 -15.13 -42.71
C VAL A 209 18.06 -15.21 -44.22
N TYR A 210 18.71 -14.21 -44.81
CA TYR A 210 19.10 -14.22 -46.21
C TYR A 210 20.63 -14.17 -46.31
N GLY A 211 21.27 -15.33 -46.21
CA GLY A 211 22.70 -15.45 -46.40
C GLY A 211 23.12 -14.80 -47.73
N GLU A 212 24.12 -13.92 -47.65
CA GLU A 212 24.72 -13.31 -48.84
C GLU A 212 25.30 -14.42 -49.73
N ARG A 213 24.57 -14.69 -50.81
CA ARG A 213 25.10 -15.30 -52.04
C ARG A 213 25.47 -14.14 -52.96
N GLY A 214 26.75 -14.04 -53.31
CA GLY A 214 27.23 -13.14 -54.37
C GLY A 214 28.64 -12.68 -54.13
#